data_AF-A0A0F8D915-F1
#
_entry.id   AF-A0A0F8D915-F1
#
_cell.length_a   1.000
_cell.length_b   1.000
_cell.length_c   1.000
_cell.angle_alpha   90.00
_cell.angle_beta   90.00
_cell.angle_gamma   90.00
#
_symmetry.space_group_name_H-M   'P 1'
#
loop_
_entity.id
_entity.type
_entity.pdbx_description
1 polymer ?
#
loop_
_entity_poly.entity_id
_entity_poly.type
_entity_poly.pdbx_seq_one_letter_code
_entity_poly.pdbx_strand_id
1 'polypeptide(L)'
;MLWFFVFTLAAASLSSAHIVLSYPGTRGNNLITNDSFPYGMQWMYPCGGLGTTTNRTYWPTTGGAVAFQPGWFQGHQLANLHINLGLGTDGPDAGPHNMSFNMIRDVQLIGPSNTPYPGTVCFPQVPMPANITVKAGDKATIQVVEQAQHGAALYACVDIEFAEPGDSKIARVNESNCFNSTEFGFADVYTVTVSEAPSRSSSQASSAPAMGAAVPRNLWLAVALGSLFALLV
;
A
#
# COMPACT_ATOMS: atom_id res chain seq x y z
N MET A 1 -28.98 37.41 22.02
CA MET A 1 -28.08 37.61 20.86
C MET A 1 -26.78 36.80 20.92
N LEU A 2 -26.23 36.47 22.11
CA LEU A 2 -24.96 35.72 22.22
C LEU A 2 -25.08 34.18 22.00
N TRP A 3 -26.27 33.60 22.11
CA TRP A 3 -26.45 32.14 22.02
C TRP A 3 -26.52 31.58 20.59
N PHE A 4 -26.83 32.41 19.59
CA PHE A 4 -26.87 32.00 18.19
C PHE A 4 -25.48 31.86 17.55
N PHE A 5 -24.45 32.50 18.14
CA PHE A 5 -23.07 32.41 17.66
C PHE A 5 -22.32 31.16 18.13
N VAL A 6 -22.76 30.54 19.24
CA VAL A 6 -22.09 29.33 19.77
C VAL A 6 -22.50 28.08 18.98
N PHE A 7 -23.71 28.06 18.42
CA PHE A 7 -24.21 26.91 17.65
C PHE A 7 -23.73 26.86 16.19
N THR A 8 -23.30 28.00 15.62
CA THR A 8 -22.79 28.06 14.24
C THR A 8 -21.31 27.68 14.11
N LEU A 9 -20.54 27.72 15.20
CA LEU A 9 -19.13 27.26 15.20
C LEU A 9 -18.97 25.75 15.42
N ALA A 10 -20.01 25.05 15.93
CA ALA A 10 -19.96 23.61 16.20
C ALA A 10 -20.29 22.73 14.98
N ALA A 11 -20.73 23.31 13.86
CA ALA A 11 -21.05 22.58 12.63
C ALA A 11 -19.86 22.46 11.65
N ALA A 12 -18.68 22.97 12.00
CA ALA A 12 -17.53 23.06 11.10
C ALA A 12 -16.50 21.90 11.26
N SER A 13 -16.82 20.83 11.99
CA SER A 13 -15.90 19.70 12.22
C SER A 13 -16.40 18.35 11.69
N LEU A 14 -17.12 18.34 10.56
CA LEU A 14 -17.45 17.13 9.77
C LEU A 14 -16.53 16.98 8.56
N SER A 15 -15.29 17.43 8.70
CA SER A 15 -14.34 17.37 7.62
C SER A 15 -13.70 15.98 7.58
N SER A 16 -14.22 15.21 6.63
CA SER A 16 -14.04 13.79 6.41
C SER A 16 -12.59 13.48 5.96
N ALA A 17 -11.93 12.50 6.58
CA ALA A 17 -10.57 11.96 6.37
C ALA A 17 -10.18 11.46 4.96
N HIS A 18 -9.93 12.29 3.93
CA HIS A 18 -9.86 11.70 2.59
C HIS A 18 -8.73 12.13 1.65
N ILE A 19 -7.97 11.12 1.19
CA ILE A 19 -7.21 11.22 -0.05
C ILE A 19 -8.21 11.19 -1.21
N VAL A 20 -8.25 12.24 -2.02
CA VAL A 20 -9.11 12.27 -3.22
C VAL A 20 -8.26 12.58 -4.43
N LEU A 21 -8.10 11.61 -5.32
CA LEU A 21 -7.41 11.83 -6.58
C LEU A 21 -8.25 12.75 -7.48
N SER A 22 -7.68 13.91 -7.82
CA SER A 22 -8.23 14.85 -8.78
C SER A 22 -7.76 14.54 -10.20
N TYR A 23 -6.57 13.94 -10.35
CA TYR A 23 -6.05 13.45 -11.62
C TYR A 23 -5.07 12.28 -11.45
N PRO A 24 -5.21 11.16 -12.18
CA PRO A 24 -6.45 10.75 -12.84
C PRO A 24 -7.55 10.55 -11.77
N GLY A 25 -8.81 10.75 -12.15
CA GLY A 25 -9.91 10.91 -11.18
C GLY A 25 -10.14 9.68 -10.29
N THR A 26 -10.48 9.92 -9.02
CA THR A 26 -10.70 8.84 -8.04
C THR A 26 -11.71 7.78 -8.51
N ARG A 27 -11.44 6.52 -8.15
CA ARG A 27 -12.26 5.33 -8.45
C ARG A 27 -13.72 5.50 -8.00
N GLY A 28 -13.93 6.20 -6.90
CA GLY A 28 -15.26 6.47 -6.38
C GLY A 28 -15.23 7.08 -4.99
N ASN A 29 -16.42 7.23 -4.41
CA ASN A 29 -16.58 7.73 -3.05
C ASN A 29 -16.29 6.61 -2.04
N ASN A 30 -15.06 6.58 -1.50
CA ASN A 30 -14.68 5.78 -0.33
C ASN A 30 -14.67 6.63 0.96
N LEU A 31 -15.41 7.74 0.97
CA LEU A 31 -15.49 8.67 2.10
C LEU A 31 -16.65 8.36 3.05
N ILE A 32 -17.23 7.17 2.89
CA ILE A 32 -18.44 6.74 3.57
C ILE A 32 -18.08 6.32 4.99
N THR A 33 -18.79 6.87 5.97
CA THR A 33 -18.78 6.44 7.36
C THR A 33 -20.15 5.90 7.72
N ASN A 34 -20.22 4.66 8.19
CA ASN A 34 -21.45 3.98 8.61
C ASN A 34 -21.13 2.88 9.64
N ASP A 35 -22.13 2.10 10.07
CA ASP A 35 -21.93 1.04 11.07
C ASP A 35 -20.91 -0.02 10.65
N SER A 36 -20.78 -0.31 9.35
CA SER A 36 -19.78 -1.23 8.80
C SER A 36 -18.39 -0.59 8.66
N PHE A 37 -18.34 0.73 8.45
CA PHE A 37 -17.13 1.52 8.26
C PHE A 37 -17.10 2.70 9.24
N PRO A 38 -17.00 2.46 10.57
CA PRO A 38 -17.14 3.50 11.58
C PRO A 38 -16.00 4.54 11.54
N TYR A 39 -14.89 4.21 10.89
CA TYR A 39 -13.74 5.10 10.73
C TYR A 39 -13.56 5.60 9.29
N GLY A 40 -14.46 5.25 8.37
CA GLY A 40 -14.34 5.53 6.94
C GLY A 40 -13.79 4.34 6.14
N MET A 41 -14.12 4.26 4.86
CA MET A 41 -13.67 3.14 4.02
C MET A 41 -12.19 3.22 3.64
N GLN A 42 -11.56 4.41 3.66
CA GLN A 42 -10.16 4.58 3.25
C GLN A 42 -9.13 3.80 4.09
N TRP A 43 -9.50 3.32 5.28
CA TRP A 43 -8.66 2.41 6.08
C TRP A 43 -8.58 0.99 5.50
N MET A 44 -9.44 0.66 4.53
CA MET A 44 -9.53 -0.69 3.97
C MET A 44 -8.55 -0.85 2.80
N TYR A 45 -7.55 -1.71 3.00
CA TYR A 45 -6.66 -2.10 1.92
C TYR A 45 -7.31 -3.17 1.02
N PRO A 46 -7.15 -3.09 -0.33
CA PRO A 46 -6.66 -1.95 -1.09
C PRO A 46 -7.78 -0.94 -1.42
N CYS A 47 -7.39 0.27 -1.85
CA CYS A 47 -8.28 1.22 -2.53
C CYS A 47 -9.49 1.73 -1.72
N GLY A 48 -9.44 1.63 -0.39
CA GLY A 48 -10.56 1.95 0.48
C GLY A 48 -11.74 0.99 0.26
N GLY A 49 -11.46 -0.29 -0.04
CA GLY A 49 -12.48 -1.34 -0.19
C GLY A 49 -13.38 -1.22 -1.42
N LEU A 50 -13.11 -0.29 -2.34
CA LEU A 50 -13.89 -0.15 -3.58
C LEU A 50 -13.44 -1.18 -4.62
N GLY A 51 -14.41 -1.91 -5.19
CA GLY A 51 -14.21 -2.75 -6.37
C GLY A 51 -13.79 -1.94 -7.60
N THR A 52 -13.21 -2.61 -8.61
CA THR A 52 -12.65 -1.90 -9.77
C THR A 52 -13.72 -1.30 -10.68
N THR A 53 -13.37 -0.18 -11.34
CA THR A 53 -14.27 0.45 -12.31
C THR A 53 -14.06 -0.10 -13.71
N THR A 54 -15.11 -0.01 -14.51
CA THR A 54 -15.08 -0.30 -15.95
C THR A 54 -14.69 0.92 -16.78
N ASN A 55 -15.01 2.13 -16.31
CA ASN A 55 -14.63 3.39 -16.97
C ASN A 55 -13.25 3.84 -16.49
N ARG A 56 -12.22 3.54 -17.29
CA ARG A 56 -10.81 3.75 -16.96
C ARG A 56 -10.29 5.04 -17.56
N THR A 57 -9.46 5.77 -16.80
CA THR A 57 -8.81 6.98 -17.31
C THR A 57 -7.59 6.60 -18.13
N TYR A 58 -7.38 7.22 -19.29
CA TYR A 58 -6.18 6.97 -20.08
C TYR A 58 -4.96 7.63 -19.44
N TRP A 59 -3.86 6.87 -19.34
CA TRP A 59 -2.62 7.31 -18.71
C TRP A 59 -1.40 6.84 -19.52
N PRO A 60 -0.29 7.60 -19.61
CA PRO A 60 0.80 7.28 -20.54
C PRO A 60 1.55 6.00 -20.18
N THR A 61 1.95 5.21 -21.18
CA THR A 61 2.81 4.01 -21.00
C THR A 61 4.18 4.31 -20.38
N THR A 62 4.61 5.57 -20.39
CA THR A 62 5.90 6.05 -19.88
C THR A 62 5.81 6.72 -18.50
N GLY A 63 4.65 6.68 -17.84
CA GLY A 63 4.42 7.49 -16.66
C GLY A 63 3.73 8.81 -16.97
N GLY A 64 3.05 9.39 -15.98
CA GLY A 64 2.29 10.63 -16.12
C GLY A 64 1.92 11.26 -14.79
N ALA A 65 1.11 12.32 -14.82
CA ALA A 65 0.79 13.06 -13.61
C ALA A 65 -0.14 12.29 -12.67
N VAL A 66 0.05 12.51 -11.37
CA VAL A 66 -0.87 12.10 -10.30
C VAL A 66 -1.05 13.28 -9.35
N ALA A 67 -2.28 13.77 -9.25
CA ALA A 67 -2.71 14.86 -8.40
C ALA A 67 -3.84 14.39 -7.47
N PHE A 68 -3.76 14.82 -6.21
CA PHE A 68 -4.74 14.47 -5.19
C PHE A 68 -4.78 15.51 -4.10
N GLN A 69 -5.93 15.62 -3.44
CA GLN A 69 -6.04 16.26 -2.15
C GLN A 69 -5.57 15.26 -1.08
N PRO A 70 -4.54 15.58 -0.27
CA PRO A 70 -4.09 14.72 0.83
C PRO A 70 -5.06 14.72 2.02
N GLY A 71 -4.82 13.82 2.97
CA GLY A 71 -5.68 13.49 4.10
C GLY A 71 -6.12 14.70 4.93
N TRP A 72 -7.42 14.70 5.27
CA TRP A 72 -8.08 15.75 6.06
C TRP A 72 -8.41 15.31 7.49
N PHE A 73 -7.56 14.51 8.15
CA PHE A 73 -7.76 14.19 9.57
C PHE A 73 -6.81 14.99 10.47
N GLN A 74 -6.97 14.88 11.79
CA GLN A 74 -5.90 15.30 12.70
C GLN A 74 -4.82 14.21 12.72
N GLY A 75 -3.55 14.56 12.90
CA GLY A 75 -2.44 13.59 12.81
C GLY A 75 -1.48 13.83 11.64
N HIS A 76 -1.62 14.97 10.96
CA HIS A 76 -0.92 15.30 9.71
C HIS A 76 0.10 16.42 9.89
N GLN A 77 0.75 16.52 11.05
CA GLN A 77 1.98 17.33 11.09
C GLN A 77 3.03 16.73 10.14
N LEU A 78 3.06 15.40 10.05
CA LEU A 78 3.84 14.65 9.07
C LEU A 78 2.97 13.56 8.44
N ALA A 79 3.13 13.32 7.14
CA ALA A 79 2.54 12.17 6.48
C ALA A 79 3.49 11.60 5.42
N ASN A 80 3.59 10.27 5.32
CA ASN A 80 4.40 9.58 4.32
C ASN A 80 3.54 9.15 3.14
N LEU A 81 4.00 9.44 1.93
CA LEU A 81 3.31 9.14 0.68
C LEU A 81 4.01 8.03 -0.10
N HIS A 82 3.21 7.10 -0.58
CA HIS A 82 3.61 6.11 -1.56
C HIS A 82 2.62 6.14 -2.73
N ILE A 83 3.14 6.03 -3.95
CA ILE A 83 2.31 5.81 -5.14
C ILE A 83 2.71 4.47 -5.73
N ASN A 84 1.75 3.55 -5.76
CA ASN A 84 1.92 2.19 -6.21
C ASN A 84 1.08 1.93 -7.46
N LEU A 85 1.49 0.93 -8.23
CA LEU A 85 0.80 0.41 -9.38
C LEU A 85 0.42 -1.05 -9.11
N GLY A 86 -0.81 -1.41 -9.48
CA GLY A 86 -1.22 -2.80 -9.65
C GLY A 86 -1.51 -3.06 -11.11
N LEU A 87 -0.96 -4.13 -11.66
CA LEU A 87 -1.05 -4.47 -13.08
C LEU A 87 -2.14 -5.52 -13.31
N GLY A 88 -2.86 -5.38 -14.43
CA GLY A 88 -3.81 -6.39 -14.90
C GLY A 88 -5.22 -6.28 -14.30
N THR A 89 -6.02 -7.27 -14.65
CA THR A 89 -7.44 -7.42 -14.27
C THR A 89 -7.79 -8.88 -13.94
N ASP A 90 -6.78 -9.70 -13.67
CA ASP A 90 -6.87 -11.14 -13.40
C ASP A 90 -7.09 -11.47 -11.91
N GLY A 91 -7.01 -10.46 -11.05
CA GLY A 91 -7.26 -10.56 -9.61
C GLY A 91 -8.72 -10.36 -9.19
N PRO A 92 -8.94 -10.22 -7.87
CA PRO A 92 -10.26 -9.99 -7.30
C PRO A 92 -10.95 -8.75 -7.90
N ASP A 93 -12.28 -8.83 -8.03
CA ASP A 93 -13.12 -7.77 -8.60
C ASP A 93 -12.65 -7.26 -9.98
N ALA A 94 -12.08 -8.14 -10.81
CA ALA A 94 -11.46 -7.80 -12.09
C ALA A 94 -10.36 -6.73 -12.00
N GLY A 95 -9.70 -6.67 -10.84
CA GLY A 95 -8.56 -5.81 -10.57
C GLY A 95 -7.22 -6.53 -10.62
N PRO A 96 -6.14 -5.86 -10.19
CA PRO A 96 -4.82 -6.46 -10.12
C PRO A 96 -4.70 -7.44 -8.95
N HIS A 97 -3.83 -8.45 -9.07
CA HIS A 97 -3.52 -9.38 -7.97
C HIS A 97 -2.75 -8.73 -6.82
N ASN A 98 -1.96 -7.68 -7.08
CA ASN A 98 -1.21 -6.96 -6.06
C ASN A 98 -1.09 -5.46 -6.41
N MET A 99 -0.82 -4.64 -5.39
CA MET A 99 -0.55 -3.20 -5.51
C MET A 99 0.91 -2.91 -5.12
N SER A 100 1.85 -3.79 -5.45
CA SER A 100 3.20 -3.79 -4.87
C SER A 100 4.27 -3.19 -5.78
N PHE A 101 3.90 -2.71 -6.97
CA PHE A 101 4.84 -2.06 -7.87
C PHE A 101 4.98 -0.58 -7.51
N ASN A 102 6.02 -0.25 -6.76
CA ASN A 102 6.26 1.11 -6.28
C ASN A 102 6.69 2.04 -7.43
N MET A 103 6.05 3.21 -7.55
CA MET A 103 6.38 4.27 -8.50
C MET A 103 7.00 5.49 -7.80
N ILE A 104 6.41 5.92 -6.68
CA ILE A 104 6.96 6.95 -5.79
C ILE A 104 7.04 6.35 -4.39
N ARG A 105 8.16 6.60 -3.71
CA ARG A 105 8.42 6.13 -2.35
C ARG A 105 8.99 7.26 -1.51
N ASP A 106 8.77 7.16 -0.21
CA ASP A 106 9.55 7.87 0.80
C ASP A 106 9.46 9.42 0.69
N VAL A 107 8.36 9.94 0.14
CA VAL A 107 8.05 11.37 0.15
C VAL A 107 7.27 11.68 1.43
N GLN A 108 7.67 12.71 2.16
CA GLN A 108 6.97 13.16 3.34
C GLN A 108 6.31 14.53 3.10
N LEU A 109 5.02 14.64 3.44
CA LEU A 109 4.33 15.91 3.59
C LEU A 109 4.61 16.47 4.99
N ILE A 110 4.79 17.79 5.08
CA ILE A 110 5.05 18.51 6.33
C ILE A 110 3.99 19.57 6.52
N GLY A 111 3.13 19.38 7.50
CA GLY A 111 2.05 20.29 7.84
C GLY A 111 2.52 21.43 8.76
N PRO A 112 1.89 22.61 8.67
CA PRO A 112 2.18 23.72 9.59
C PRO A 112 1.69 23.43 11.02
N SER A 113 0.80 22.44 11.18
CA SER A 113 0.33 21.96 12.47
C SER A 113 -0.21 20.52 12.34
N ASN A 114 -0.76 19.96 13.41
CA ASN A 114 -1.35 18.62 13.38
C ASN A 114 -2.75 18.56 12.74
N THR A 115 -3.20 19.67 12.16
CA THR A 115 -4.47 19.80 11.43
C THR A 115 -4.40 19.20 10.02
N PRO A 116 -5.56 19.00 9.37
CA PRO A 116 -5.65 18.66 7.94
C PRO A 116 -4.74 19.46 7.01
N TYR A 117 -4.39 18.85 5.87
CA TYR A 117 -3.74 19.51 4.74
C TYR A 117 -4.78 20.12 3.79
N PRO A 118 -5.05 21.44 3.85
CA PRO A 118 -5.83 22.08 2.80
C PRO A 118 -4.98 22.24 1.54
N GLY A 119 -5.40 21.62 0.43
CA GLY A 119 -4.78 21.86 -0.87
C GLY A 119 -4.65 20.63 -1.75
N THR A 120 -3.74 20.72 -2.71
CA THR A 120 -3.46 19.72 -3.73
C THR A 120 -1.98 19.37 -3.69
N VAL A 121 -1.69 18.07 -3.75
CA VAL A 121 -0.39 17.52 -4.11
C VAL A 121 -0.46 17.13 -5.58
N CYS A 122 0.54 17.50 -6.38
CA CYS A 122 0.75 16.92 -7.69
C CYS A 122 2.20 16.52 -7.94
N PHE A 123 2.35 15.28 -8.42
CA PHE A 123 3.54 14.81 -9.09
C PHE A 123 3.28 14.88 -10.60
N PRO A 124 3.88 15.83 -11.35
CA PRO A 124 3.60 16.00 -12.77
C PRO A 124 4.10 14.82 -13.62
N GLN A 125 5.06 14.07 -13.11
CA GLN A 125 5.59 12.86 -13.74
C GLN A 125 5.86 11.79 -12.68
N VAL A 126 4.91 10.88 -12.48
CA VAL A 126 5.12 9.63 -11.75
C VAL A 126 5.71 8.60 -12.72
N PRO A 127 6.91 8.07 -12.47
CA PRO A 127 7.58 7.16 -13.39
C PRO A 127 6.94 5.77 -13.35
N MET A 128 7.19 4.97 -14.40
CA MET A 128 6.90 3.54 -14.34
C MET A 128 7.80 2.83 -13.32
N PRO A 129 7.32 1.76 -12.65
CA PRO A 129 8.16 0.92 -11.80
C PRO A 129 9.35 0.35 -12.58
N ALA A 130 10.50 0.20 -11.92
CA ALA A 130 11.69 -0.37 -12.54
C ALA A 130 11.42 -1.78 -13.10
N ASN A 131 11.96 -2.07 -14.29
CA ASN A 131 11.83 -3.36 -14.99
C ASN A 131 10.38 -3.77 -15.33
N ILE A 132 9.43 -2.83 -15.31
CA ILE A 132 8.07 -3.05 -15.78
C ILE A 132 7.90 -2.33 -17.12
N THR A 133 7.37 -3.05 -18.10
CA THR A 133 7.01 -2.50 -19.41
C THR A 133 5.56 -2.83 -19.68
N VAL A 134 4.82 -1.84 -20.17
CA VAL A 134 3.41 -1.93 -20.52
C VAL A 134 3.22 -1.42 -21.95
N LYS A 135 2.14 -1.83 -22.60
CA LYS A 135 1.74 -1.32 -23.92
C LYS A 135 0.38 -0.65 -23.84
N ALA A 136 0.06 0.17 -24.83
CA ALA A 136 -1.28 0.73 -24.94
C ALA A 136 -2.37 -0.38 -24.90
N GLY A 137 -3.45 -0.11 -24.16
CA GLY A 137 -4.55 -1.05 -23.90
C GLY A 137 -4.34 -1.94 -22.68
N ASP A 138 -3.12 -2.02 -22.11
CA ASP A 138 -2.93 -2.68 -20.82
C ASP A 138 -3.70 -1.91 -19.72
N LYS A 139 -4.24 -2.64 -18.76
CA LYS A 139 -5.06 -2.08 -17.67
C LYS A 139 -4.30 -2.18 -16.35
N ALA A 140 -4.45 -1.16 -15.53
CA ALA A 140 -3.82 -1.10 -14.22
C ALA A 140 -4.64 -0.27 -13.24
N THR A 141 -4.24 -0.30 -11.98
CA THR A 141 -4.76 0.56 -10.92
C THR A 141 -3.60 1.33 -10.32
N ILE A 142 -3.72 2.64 -10.21
CA ILE A 142 -2.80 3.47 -9.42
C ILE A 142 -3.38 3.58 -8.01
N GLN A 143 -2.55 3.40 -6.98
CA GLN A 143 -2.90 3.58 -5.58
C GLN A 143 -2.02 4.64 -4.95
N VAL A 144 -2.65 5.64 -4.35
CA VAL A 144 -2.01 6.56 -3.43
C VAL A 144 -2.22 6.02 -2.01
N VAL A 145 -1.12 5.87 -1.29
CA VAL A 145 -1.10 5.53 0.13
C VAL A 145 -0.56 6.72 0.88
N GLU A 146 -1.32 7.21 1.86
CA GLU A 146 -0.87 8.23 2.79
C GLU A 146 -0.86 7.63 4.19
N GLN A 147 0.30 7.65 4.84
CA GLN A 147 0.48 7.20 6.21
C GLN A 147 0.65 8.41 7.12
N ALA A 148 -0.26 8.60 8.06
CA ALA A 148 -0.16 9.67 9.05
C ALA A 148 1.02 9.43 10.01
N GLN A 149 1.40 10.45 10.79
CA GLN A 149 2.54 10.39 11.73
C GLN A 149 2.48 9.23 12.75
N HIS A 150 1.29 8.70 13.02
CA HIS A 150 1.06 7.56 13.92
C HIS A 150 1.01 6.21 13.19
N GLY A 151 1.39 6.17 11.91
CA GLY A 151 1.57 4.96 11.10
C GLY A 151 0.30 4.39 10.47
N ALA A 152 -0.86 4.98 10.72
CA ALA A 152 -2.11 4.50 10.13
C ALA A 152 -2.21 4.98 8.68
N ALA A 153 -2.66 4.09 7.78
CA ALA A 153 -2.63 4.30 6.34
C ALA A 153 -4.03 4.49 5.75
N LEU A 154 -4.14 5.45 4.83
CA LEU A 154 -5.30 5.68 4.00
C LEU A 154 -4.99 5.26 2.56
N TYR A 155 -5.99 4.69 1.88
CA TYR A 155 -5.86 4.17 0.54
C TYR A 155 -6.89 4.80 -0.40
N ALA A 156 -6.41 5.37 -1.50
CA ALA A 156 -7.25 5.81 -2.60
C ALA A 156 -6.68 5.33 -3.93
N CYS A 157 -7.56 5.05 -4.89
CA CYS A 157 -7.16 4.47 -6.16
C CYS A 157 -7.86 5.12 -7.33
N VAL A 158 -7.30 4.86 -8.50
CA VAL A 158 -7.88 5.14 -9.81
C VAL A 158 -7.53 3.99 -10.74
N ASP A 159 -8.51 3.59 -11.55
CA ASP A 159 -8.31 2.60 -12.60
C ASP A 159 -7.96 3.27 -13.91
N ILE A 160 -6.87 2.80 -14.52
CA ILE A 160 -6.33 3.35 -15.75
C ILE A 160 -6.27 2.30 -16.86
N GLU A 161 -6.25 2.80 -18.09
CA GLU A 161 -5.85 2.07 -19.28
C GLU A 161 -4.67 2.81 -19.91
N PHE A 162 -3.60 2.08 -20.20
CA PHE A 162 -2.42 2.68 -20.79
C PHE A 162 -2.69 3.15 -22.22
N ALA A 163 -2.13 4.29 -22.58
CA ALA A 163 -2.12 4.82 -23.94
C ALA A 163 -0.73 5.33 -24.30
N GLU A 164 -0.43 5.42 -25.59
CA GLU A 164 0.86 5.94 -26.04
C GLU A 164 1.03 7.41 -25.65
N PRO A 165 2.26 7.87 -25.33
CA PRO A 165 2.51 9.26 -24.99
C PRO A 165 2.03 10.19 -26.12
N GLY A 166 1.21 11.18 -25.77
CA GLY A 166 0.62 12.11 -26.73
C GLY A 166 -0.68 11.66 -27.39
N ASP A 167 -1.21 10.48 -27.05
CA ASP A 167 -2.57 10.07 -27.46
C ASP A 167 -3.60 11.10 -26.97
N SER A 168 -4.52 11.50 -27.85
CA SER A 168 -5.54 12.52 -27.58
C SER A 168 -6.54 12.13 -26.50
N LYS A 169 -6.63 10.83 -26.15
CA LYS A 169 -7.44 10.33 -25.06
C LYS A 169 -6.82 10.63 -23.69
N ILE A 170 -5.50 10.88 -23.62
CA ILE A 170 -4.84 11.30 -22.40
C ILE A 170 -5.18 12.77 -22.15
N ALA A 171 -5.87 13.03 -21.04
CA ALA A 171 -6.25 14.39 -20.69
C ALA A 171 -5.01 15.26 -20.44
N ARG A 172 -5.01 16.46 -21.02
CA ARG A 172 -3.89 17.40 -20.93
C ARG A 172 -3.61 17.82 -19.49
N VAL A 173 -2.40 17.58 -19.02
CA VAL A 173 -1.91 18.05 -17.72
C VAL A 173 -1.49 19.53 -17.83
N ASN A 174 -1.98 20.35 -16.91
CA ASN A 174 -1.60 21.76 -16.77
C ASN A 174 -1.92 22.25 -15.35
N GLU A 175 -1.67 23.54 -15.07
CA GLU A 175 -1.83 24.13 -13.74
C GLU A 175 -3.28 24.08 -13.20
N SER A 176 -4.29 23.81 -14.03
CA SER A 176 -5.67 23.66 -13.57
C SER A 176 -5.98 22.30 -12.95
N ASN A 177 -5.18 21.26 -13.24
CA ASN A 177 -5.43 19.90 -12.75
C ASN A 177 -4.22 19.25 -12.06
N CYS A 178 -3.04 19.84 -12.17
CA CYS A 178 -1.83 19.39 -11.50
C CYS A 178 -1.06 20.61 -10.99
N PHE A 179 -1.24 20.90 -9.70
CA PHE A 179 -0.54 21.97 -9.00
C PHE A 179 -0.27 21.55 -7.56
N ASN A 180 0.78 22.12 -6.97
CA ASN A 180 1.07 21.98 -5.55
C ASN A 180 0.60 23.24 -4.83
N SER A 181 -0.19 23.08 -3.78
CA SER A 181 -0.52 24.19 -2.91
C SER A 181 0.64 24.54 -1.97
N THR A 182 0.58 25.69 -1.30
CA THR A 182 1.70 26.27 -0.53
C THR A 182 1.51 26.18 0.99
N GLU A 183 0.41 25.58 1.44
CA GLU A 183 0.01 25.49 2.85
C GLU A 183 0.77 24.40 3.60
N PHE A 184 1.48 23.51 2.90
CA PHE A 184 2.31 22.45 3.45
C PHE A 184 3.59 22.25 2.64
N GLY A 185 4.60 21.67 3.29
CA GLY A 185 5.90 21.39 2.69
C GLY A 185 6.06 19.93 2.26
N PHE A 186 7.18 19.68 1.59
CA PHE A 186 7.64 18.35 1.18
C PHE A 186 9.05 18.12 1.72
N ALA A 187 9.35 16.87 2.09
CA ALA A 187 10.70 16.43 2.42
C ALA A 187 10.96 15.02 1.88
N ASP A 188 12.23 14.78 1.56
CA ASP A 188 12.72 13.44 1.27
C ASP A 188 13.00 12.69 2.57
N VAL A 189 12.60 11.43 2.64
CA VAL A 189 12.96 10.53 3.73
C VAL A 189 14.17 9.70 3.31
N TYR A 190 15.26 9.81 4.06
CA TYR A 190 16.47 9.02 3.86
C TYR A 190 16.80 8.20 5.10
N THR A 191 17.44 7.05 4.88
CA THR A 191 17.90 6.19 5.97
C THR A 191 19.34 6.52 6.33
N VAL A 192 19.63 6.50 7.62
CA VAL A 192 21.01 6.52 8.14
C VAL A 192 21.25 5.22 8.89
N THR A 193 22.36 4.55 8.59
CA THR A 193 22.73 3.31 9.29
C THR A 193 23.14 3.65 10.72
N VAL A 194 22.26 3.39 11.68
CA VAL A 194 22.55 3.57 13.12
C VAL A 194 23.16 2.29 13.73
N SER A 195 22.85 1.13 13.15
CA SER A 195 23.40 -0.17 13.52
C SER A 195 23.36 -1.10 12.32
N GLU A 196 24.42 -1.87 12.10
CA GLU A 196 24.48 -2.84 11.00
C GLU A 196 23.76 -4.13 11.37
N ALA A 197 23.08 -4.74 10.40
CA ALA A 197 22.54 -6.08 10.58
C ALA A 197 23.70 -7.07 10.78
N PRO A 198 23.61 -8.01 11.74
CA PRO A 198 24.64 -9.02 11.91
C PRO A 198 24.82 -9.79 10.60
N SER A 199 26.01 -9.69 10.00
CA SER A 199 26.37 -10.53 8.87
C SER A 199 26.43 -11.97 9.36
N ARG A 200 25.42 -12.78 9.00
CA ARG A 200 25.55 -14.23 9.10
C ARG A 200 26.57 -14.65 8.06
N SER A 201 27.86 -14.58 8.40
CA SER A 201 28.83 -15.44 7.76
C SER A 201 28.33 -16.86 8.00
N SER A 202 27.88 -17.55 6.96
CA SER A 202 27.73 -18.99 7.01
C SER A 202 29.12 -19.56 7.26
N SER A 203 29.49 -19.69 8.53
CA SER A 203 30.52 -20.62 8.94
C SER A 203 30.02 -21.99 8.48
N GLN A 204 30.52 -22.42 7.32
CA GLN A 204 30.62 -23.83 6.99
C GLN A 204 31.33 -24.48 8.18
N ALA A 205 30.55 -24.97 9.11
CA ALA A 205 31.04 -25.87 10.14
C ALA A 205 31.42 -27.16 9.40
N SER A 206 32.72 -27.34 9.28
CA SER A 206 33.40 -28.54 8.82
C SER A 206 32.69 -29.80 9.26
N SER A 207 32.50 -30.71 8.30
CA SER A 207 32.04 -32.08 8.49
C SER A 207 32.71 -32.75 9.69
N ALA A 208 31.91 -33.18 10.68
CA ALA A 208 32.30 -34.23 11.63
C ALA A 208 31.68 -35.55 11.17
N PRO A 209 32.40 -36.69 11.29
CA PRO A 209 32.05 -37.94 10.63
C PRO A 209 30.84 -38.61 11.28
N ALA A 210 30.10 -39.37 10.48
CA ALA A 210 29.00 -40.21 10.92
C ALA A 210 29.47 -41.18 12.01
N MET A 211 28.94 -41.05 13.23
CA MET A 211 28.97 -42.15 14.20
C MET A 211 27.94 -43.19 13.76
N GLY A 212 28.40 -44.15 12.94
CA GLY A 212 27.66 -45.39 12.72
C GLY A 212 27.54 -46.13 14.05
N ALA A 213 26.33 -46.25 14.58
CA ALA A 213 26.06 -47.08 15.74
C ALA A 213 26.35 -48.54 15.37
N ALA A 214 27.48 -49.06 15.85
CA ALA A 214 27.79 -50.48 15.82
C ALA A 214 26.78 -51.21 16.72
N VAL A 215 25.85 -51.95 16.11
CA VAL A 215 24.94 -52.86 16.81
C VAL A 215 25.74 -54.09 17.26
N PRO A 216 25.90 -54.37 18.56
CA PRO A 216 26.51 -55.62 19.01
C PRO A 216 25.57 -56.79 18.72
N ARG A 217 26.09 -57.77 17.98
CA ARG A 217 25.39 -58.86 17.31
C ARG A 217 24.98 -60.04 18.21
N ASN A 218 24.76 -59.84 19.51
CA ASN A 218 24.56 -60.94 20.47
C ASN A 218 23.32 -60.79 21.38
N LEU A 219 22.13 -60.55 20.79
CA LEU A 219 20.86 -60.69 21.54
C LEU A 219 19.82 -61.49 20.73
N TRP A 220 20.21 -62.69 20.30
CA TRP A 220 19.36 -63.65 19.56
C TRP A 220 19.09 -64.96 20.33
N LEU A 221 19.16 -64.96 21.67
CA LEU A 221 19.03 -66.21 22.46
C LEU A 221 18.14 -66.13 23.72
N ALA A 222 17.37 -65.05 23.93
CA ALA A 222 16.53 -64.91 25.13
C ALA A 222 15.02 -64.70 24.85
N VAL A 223 14.52 -65.16 23.69
CA VAL A 223 13.07 -65.12 23.37
C VAL A 223 12.51 -66.51 22.99
N ALA A 224 13.30 -67.59 23.11
CA ALA A 224 12.90 -68.93 22.66
C ALA A 224 12.54 -69.95 23.77
N LEU A 225 12.33 -69.52 25.03
CA LEU A 225 11.99 -70.43 26.14
C LEU A 225 10.79 -69.98 27.00
N GLY A 226 9.94 -69.10 26.48
CA GLY A 226 8.72 -68.63 27.16
C GLY A 226 7.40 -69.13 26.57
N SER A 227 7.43 -70.00 25.56
CA SER A 227 6.25 -70.46 24.81
C SER A 227 5.99 -71.96 24.92
N LEU A 228 6.39 -72.58 26.04
CA LEU A 228 6.11 -73.99 26.32
C LEU A 228 5.74 -74.23 27.80
N PHE A 229 4.84 -73.41 28.36
CA PHE A 229 4.16 -73.71 29.63
C PHE A 229 2.80 -72.99 29.74
N ALA A 230 1.95 -73.17 28.73
CA ALA A 230 0.54 -72.75 28.77
C ALA A 230 -0.37 -73.75 28.03
N LEU A 231 -0.04 -75.03 28.14
CA LEU A 231 -0.90 -76.17 27.82
C LEU A 231 -0.71 -77.19 28.95
N LEU A 232 -1.77 -77.41 29.74
CA LEU A 232 -1.88 -78.20 30.99
C LEU A 232 -1.93 -77.35 32.28
N VAL A 233 -3.04 -76.64 32.52
CA VAL A 233 -4.09 -76.89 33.54
C VAL A 233 -5.29 -76.01 33.20
#